data_AF-A0A9N9ECH1-F1
#
_entry.id   AF-A0A9N9ECH1-F1
#
_cell.length_a   1.000
_cell.length_b   1.000
_cell.length_c   1.000
_cell.angle_alpha   90.00
_cell.angle_beta   90.00
_cell.angle_gamma   90.00
#
_symmetry.space_group_name_H-M   'P 1'
#
loop_
_entity.id
_entity.type
_entity.pdbx_description
1 polymer ?
#
loop_
_entity_poly.entity_id
_entity_poly.type
_entity_poly.pdbx_seq_one_letter_code
_entity_poly.pdbx_strand_id
1 'polypeptide(L)'
;MRESYLSYPVSEPEKTEDIPPPIQLDKSVGEYFKRIKLSLGLDMDDEKIKEKFINGLSPENQINAIRFGIKEPINKISEHLKFISTGPTDIQKFRFGELEQGNESVMEYFAKVEKC
;
A
#
# COMPACT_ATOMS: atom_id res chain seq x y z
N MET A 1 60.97 -32.45 2.85
CA MET A 1 59.67 -31.90 3.32
C MET A 1 59.04 -31.20 2.14
N ARG A 2 57.82 -31.58 1.73
CA ARG A 2 57.07 -30.87 0.67
C ARG A 2 56.06 -29.96 1.35
N GLU A 3 56.18 -28.66 1.14
CA GLU A 3 55.21 -27.67 1.59
C GLU A 3 53.93 -27.81 0.76
N SER A 4 52.83 -28.23 1.41
CA SER A 4 51.50 -28.28 0.82
C SER A 4 50.82 -26.93 1.04
N TYR A 5 50.63 -26.17 -0.03
CA TYR A 5 49.87 -24.93 0.00
C TYR A 5 48.42 -25.22 0.39
N LEU A 6 47.98 -24.68 1.53
CA LEU A 6 46.57 -24.64 1.91
C LEU A 6 45.84 -23.71 0.92
N SER A 7 45.19 -24.30 -0.08
CA SER A 7 44.23 -23.59 -0.92
C SER A 7 42.94 -23.44 -0.12
N TYR A 8 42.74 -22.28 0.51
CA TYR A 8 41.44 -21.93 1.09
C TYR A 8 40.42 -21.87 -0.06
N PRO A 9 39.20 -22.42 0.12
CA PRO A 9 38.12 -22.17 -0.82
C PRO A 9 37.82 -20.67 -0.78
N VAL A 10 37.92 -20.01 -1.94
CA VAL A 10 37.37 -18.67 -2.14
C VAL A 10 35.88 -18.79 -1.85
N SER A 11 35.45 -18.24 -0.72
CA SER A 11 34.03 -18.10 -0.40
C SER A 11 33.40 -17.25 -1.50
N GLU A 12 32.54 -17.86 -2.29
CA GLU A 12 31.66 -17.14 -3.22
C GLU A 12 30.96 -16.01 -2.45
N PRO A 13 30.79 -14.82 -3.05
CA PRO A 13 30.14 -13.72 -2.36
C PRO A 13 28.76 -14.19 -1.91
N GLU A 14 28.51 -14.08 -0.60
CA GLU A 14 27.23 -14.37 0.01
C GLU A 14 26.14 -13.75 -0.85
N LYS A 15 25.33 -14.63 -1.47
CA LYS A 15 24.14 -14.25 -2.21
C LYS A 15 23.33 -13.39 -1.25
N THR A 16 23.32 -12.07 -1.47
CA THR A 16 22.54 -11.13 -0.66
C THR A 16 21.14 -11.71 -0.53
N GLU A 17 20.81 -12.19 0.67
CA GLU A 17 19.49 -12.73 0.96
C GLU A 17 18.52 -11.58 0.67
N ASP A 18 17.80 -11.68 -0.44
CA ASP A 18 16.77 -10.72 -0.84
C ASP A 18 15.69 -10.84 0.23
N ILE A 19 15.81 -10.01 1.28
CA ILE A 19 14.88 -9.99 2.40
C ILE A 19 13.48 -9.93 1.79
N PRO A 20 12.61 -10.92 2.07
CA PRO A 20 11.31 -10.96 1.43
C PRO A 20 10.58 -9.66 1.73
N PRO A 21 9.91 -9.06 0.73
CA PRO A 21 9.19 -7.83 0.95
C PRO A 21 8.22 -7.98 2.11
N PRO A 22 8.03 -6.93 2.93
CA PRO A 22 7.05 -6.97 3.99
C PRO A 22 5.68 -7.41 3.46
N ILE A 23 4.93 -8.14 4.27
CA ILE A 23 3.53 -8.52 3.99
C ILE A 23 2.64 -7.68 4.89
N GLN A 24 1.47 -7.26 4.37
CA GLN A 24 0.50 -6.43 5.07
C GLN A 24 -0.03 -7.13 6.33
N LEU A 25 -0.41 -8.40 6.22
CA LEU A 25 -1.06 -9.17 7.29
C LEU A 25 -2.25 -8.37 7.86
N ASP A 26 -2.28 -8.18 9.17
CA ASP A 26 -3.36 -7.50 9.90
C ASP A 26 -3.14 -5.98 9.98
N LYS A 27 -2.05 -5.47 9.38
CA LYS A 27 -1.71 -4.05 9.45
C LYS A 27 -2.59 -3.24 8.52
N SER A 28 -2.83 -1.99 8.93
CA SER A 28 -3.46 -1.02 8.03
C SER A 28 -2.62 -0.84 6.76
N VAL A 29 -3.26 -0.53 5.64
CA VAL A 29 -2.56 -0.25 4.38
C VAL A 29 -1.56 0.88 4.54
N GLY A 30 -1.87 1.87 5.39
CA GLY A 30 -0.97 2.99 5.70
C GLY A 30 0.29 2.57 6.43
N GLU A 31 0.19 1.73 7.47
CA GLU A 31 1.36 1.21 8.19
C GLU A 31 2.20 0.30 7.31
N TYR A 32 1.55 -0.58 6.54
CA TYR A 32 2.22 -1.45 5.59
C TYR A 32 3.00 -0.64 4.55
N PHE A 33 2.37 0.38 3.96
CA PHE A 33 3.00 1.27 2.98
C PHE A 33 4.21 2.01 3.54
N LYS A 34 4.13 2.51 4.79
CA LYS A 34 5.27 3.14 5.47
C LYS A 34 6.42 2.14 5.64
N ARG A 35 6.13 0.90 6.00
CA ARG A 35 7.15 -0.15 6.17
C ARG A 35 7.86 -0.46 4.85
N ILE A 36 7.11 -0.55 3.74
CA ILE A 36 7.68 -0.74 2.40
C ILE A 36 8.64 0.39 2.04
N LYS A 37 8.26 1.65 2.27
CA LYS A 37 9.14 2.82 2.06
C LYS A 37 10.44 2.74 2.86
N LEU A 38 10.38 2.26 4.10
CA LEU A 38 11.57 2.10 4.94
C LEU A 38 12.44 0.90 4.52
N SER A 39 11.83 -0.20 4.06
CA SER A 39 12.53 -1.45 3.78
C SER A 39 13.11 -1.55 2.37
N LEU A 40 12.43 -1.01 1.35
CA LEU A 40 12.78 -1.19 -0.06
C LEU A 40 13.34 0.07 -0.71
N GLY A 41 13.37 1.20 0.02
CA GLY A 41 13.85 2.48 -0.49
C GLY A 41 12.73 3.47 -0.81
N LEU A 42 13.13 4.72 -1.08
CA LEU A 42 12.21 5.85 -1.25
C LEU A 42 11.60 5.95 -2.65
N ASP A 43 12.22 5.34 -3.66
CA ASP A 43 11.73 5.40 -5.04
C ASP A 43 10.55 4.45 -5.25
N MET A 44 9.38 4.97 -4.93
CA MET A 44 8.13 4.23 -4.98
C MET A 44 7.57 4.11 -6.40
N ASP A 45 8.18 4.77 -7.38
CA ASP A 45 7.80 4.66 -8.78
C ASP A 45 8.53 3.52 -9.51
N ASP A 46 9.53 2.89 -8.87
CA ASP A 46 10.15 1.66 -9.36
C ASP A 46 9.13 0.52 -9.50
N GLU A 47 9.11 -0.11 -10.67
CA GLU A 47 8.15 -1.18 -10.99
C GLU A 47 8.29 -2.40 -10.09
N LYS A 48 9.51 -2.75 -9.65
CA LYS A 48 9.75 -3.87 -8.75
C LYS A 48 9.25 -3.56 -7.35
N ILE A 49 9.40 -2.32 -6.88
CA ILE A 49 8.84 -1.88 -5.59
C ILE A 49 7.31 -1.91 -5.67
N LYS A 50 6.72 -1.48 -6.79
CA LYS A 50 5.28 -1.56 -7.01
C LYS A 50 4.78 -3.01 -6.99
N GLU A 51 5.46 -3.91 -7.69
CA GLU A 51 5.13 -5.33 -7.70
C GLU A 51 5.23 -5.94 -6.30
N LYS A 52 6.34 -5.70 -5.59
CA LYS A 52 6.54 -6.16 -4.21
C LYS A 52 5.45 -5.62 -3.27
N PHE A 53 5.05 -4.36 -3.42
CA PHE A 53 3.97 -3.77 -2.64
C PHE A 53 2.63 -4.48 -2.88
N ILE A 54 2.23 -4.63 -4.16
CA ILE A 54 0.95 -5.24 -4.52
C ILE A 54 0.91 -6.70 -4.05
N ASN A 55 1.96 -7.47 -4.30
CA ASN A 55 2.03 -8.87 -3.90
C ASN A 55 2.01 -9.06 -2.38
N GLY A 56 2.51 -8.09 -1.62
CA GLY A 56 2.47 -8.12 -0.15
C GLY A 56 1.16 -7.61 0.46
N LEU A 57 0.20 -7.08 -0.32
CA LEU A 57 -1.12 -6.69 0.20
C LEU A 57 -1.92 -7.90 0.69
N SER A 58 -2.91 -7.66 1.57
CA SER A 58 -3.90 -8.69 1.89
C SER A 58 -4.70 -9.10 0.64
N PRO A 59 -5.26 -10.32 0.57
CA PRO A 59 -5.98 -10.79 -0.62
C PRO A 59 -7.11 -9.85 -1.07
N GLU A 60 -7.85 -9.27 -0.13
CA GLU A 60 -8.89 -8.30 -0.42
C GLU A 60 -8.34 -7.00 -1.02
N ASN A 61 -7.25 -6.47 -0.45
CA ASN A 61 -6.62 -5.26 -0.97
C ASN A 61 -5.92 -5.49 -2.31
N GLN A 62 -5.44 -6.70 -2.59
CA GLN A 62 -4.95 -7.06 -3.92
C GLN A 62 -6.07 -6.96 -4.97
N ILE A 63 -7.24 -7.52 -4.68
CA ILE A 63 -8.42 -7.43 -5.56
C ILE A 63 -8.81 -5.97 -5.78
N ASN A 64 -8.84 -5.17 -4.72
CA ASN A 64 -9.17 -3.74 -4.82
C ASN A 64 -8.11 -2.94 -5.61
N ALA A 65 -6.82 -3.25 -5.45
CA ALA A 65 -5.75 -2.64 -6.23
C ALA A 65 -5.86 -2.99 -7.72
N ILE A 66 -6.21 -4.24 -8.05
CA ILE A 66 -6.46 -4.68 -9.42
C ILE A 66 -7.66 -3.95 -10.02
N ARG A 67 -8.76 -3.85 -9.29
CA ARG A 67 -9.97 -3.13 -9.71
C ARG A 67 -9.73 -1.65 -9.94
N PHE A 68 -8.93 -1.02 -9.09
CA PHE A 68 -8.56 0.39 -9.23
C PHE A 68 -7.63 0.64 -10.44
N GLY A 69 -6.67 -0.26 -10.65
CA GLY A 69 -5.73 -0.23 -11.76
C GLY A 69 -4.28 -0.19 -11.29
N ILE A 70 -3.57 -1.31 -11.42
CA ILE A 70 -2.17 -1.46 -10.99
C ILE A 70 -1.17 -0.57 -11.75
N LYS A 71 -1.60 0.01 -12.88
CA LYS A 71 -0.79 0.97 -13.65
C LYS A 71 -0.68 2.32 -12.94
N GLU A 72 -1.61 2.65 -12.05
CA GLU A 72 -1.57 3.89 -11.30
C GLU A 72 -0.32 3.98 -10.41
N PRO A 73 0.12 5.20 -10.04
CA PRO A 73 1.18 5.40 -9.05
C PRO A 73 0.83 4.72 -7.73
N ILE A 74 1.83 4.12 -7.09
CA ILE A 74 1.63 3.37 -5.85
C ILE A 74 1.05 4.24 -4.72
N ASN A 75 1.36 5.54 -4.70
CA ASN A 75 0.78 6.49 -3.74
C ASN A 75 -0.76 6.56 -3.92
N LYS A 76 -1.25 6.66 -5.17
CA LYS A 76 -2.69 6.68 -5.44
C LYS A 76 -3.36 5.36 -5.09
N ILE A 77 -2.72 4.23 -5.38
CA ILE A 77 -3.22 2.91 -5.00
C ILE A 77 -3.33 2.83 -3.47
N SER A 78 -2.29 3.26 -2.74
CA SER A 78 -2.29 3.29 -1.27
C SER A 78 -3.42 4.17 -0.71
N GLU A 79 -3.64 5.35 -1.30
CA GLU A 79 -4.72 6.26 -0.90
C GLU A 79 -6.10 5.65 -1.16
N HIS A 80 -6.31 5.06 -2.35
CA HIS A 80 -7.56 4.41 -2.69
C HIS A 80 -7.89 3.25 -1.74
N LEU A 81 -6.90 2.41 -1.42
CA LEU A 81 -7.08 1.31 -0.49
C LEU A 81 -7.34 1.80 0.95
N LYS A 82 -6.71 2.89 1.39
CA LYS A 82 -7.05 3.53 2.67
C LYS A 82 -8.50 4.03 2.65
N PHE A 83 -8.91 4.69 1.57
CA PHE A 83 -10.26 5.20 1.42
C PHE A 83 -11.31 4.09 1.48
N ILE A 84 -11.07 2.92 0.86
CA ILE A 84 -11.97 1.77 0.99
C ILE A 84 -12.06 1.30 2.45
N SER A 85 -10.92 1.22 3.14
CA SER A 85 -10.87 0.73 4.51
C SER A 85 -11.47 1.69 5.53
N THR A 86 -11.33 3.00 5.34
CA THR A 86 -11.85 4.02 6.28
C THR A 86 -13.22 4.54 5.86
N GLY A 87 -13.62 4.30 4.62
CA GLY A 87 -14.72 5.02 3.99
C GLY A 87 -14.40 6.51 3.77
N PRO A 88 -15.32 7.26 3.15
CA PRO A 88 -15.24 8.71 3.09
C PRO A 88 -15.27 9.29 4.51
N THR A 89 -14.13 9.83 4.93
CA THR A 89 -13.96 10.52 6.21
C THR A 89 -14.86 11.73 6.35
N ASP A 90 -15.26 12.34 5.22
CA ASP A 90 -16.15 13.50 5.19
C ASP A 90 -17.56 13.13 5.66
N ILE A 91 -18.02 11.91 5.36
CA ILE A 91 -19.32 11.40 5.82
C ILE A 91 -19.27 11.04 7.31
N GLN A 92 -18.11 10.65 7.84
CA GLN A 92 -17.97 10.36 9.28
C GLN A 92 -18.13 11.59 10.17
N LYS A 93 -18.05 12.82 9.63
CA LYS A 93 -18.37 14.05 10.38
C LYS A 93 -19.84 14.15 10.77
N PHE A 94 -20.72 13.48 10.02
CA PHE A 94 -22.16 13.57 10.21
C PHE A 94 -22.64 12.39 11.05
N ARG A 95 -23.44 12.68 12.07
CA ARG A 95 -24.13 11.62 12.82
C ARG A 95 -25.20 10.98 11.96
N PHE A 96 -25.54 9.74 12.29
CA PHE A 96 -26.65 9.03 11.65
C PHE A 96 -27.93 9.86 11.75
N GLY A 97 -28.57 10.14 10.61
CA GLY A 97 -29.77 10.98 10.50
C GLY A 97 -29.51 12.50 10.34
N GLU A 98 -28.25 12.98 10.39
CA GLU A 98 -27.95 14.40 10.10
C GLU A 98 -27.97 14.73 8.61
N LEU A 99 -27.74 13.72 7.76
CA LEU A 99 -27.80 13.84 6.31
C LEU A 99 -29.06 13.14 5.79
N GLU A 100 -30.17 13.87 5.77
CA GLU A 100 -31.40 13.46 5.09
C GLU A 100 -31.69 14.42 3.94
N GLN A 101 -31.75 13.90 2.71
CA GLN A 101 -32.09 14.70 1.53
C GLN A 101 -33.52 15.28 1.61
N GLY A 102 -34.46 14.54 2.22
CA GLY A 102 -35.86 14.94 2.26
C GLY A 102 -36.42 15.20 0.85
N ASN A 103 -36.92 16.42 0.61
CA ASN A 103 -37.47 16.86 -0.67
C ASN A 103 -36.51 17.74 -1.49
N GLU A 104 -35.27 17.92 -1.04
CA GLU A 104 -34.32 18.79 -1.74
C GLU A 104 -33.73 18.11 -2.99
N SER A 105 -33.30 18.90 -3.97
CA SER A 105 -32.67 18.34 -5.16
C SER A 105 -31.31 17.72 -4.82
N VAL A 106 -30.91 16.70 -5.58
CA VAL A 106 -29.61 16.02 -5.39
C VAL A 106 -28.44 17.02 -5.39
N MET A 107 -28.49 18.04 -6.25
CA MET A 107 -27.45 19.07 -6.33
C MET A 107 -27.39 19.95 -5.08
N GLU A 108 -28.54 20.31 -4.49
CA GLU A 108 -28.61 21.12 -3.27
C GLU A 108 -28.12 20.35 -2.05
N TYR A 109 -28.45 19.05 -1.98
CA TYR A 109 -27.94 18.15 -0.94
C TYR A 109 -26.41 18.06 -0.98
N PHE A 110 -25.82 17.79 -2.15
CA PHE A 110 -24.36 17.70 -2.28
C PHE A 110 -23.66 19.03 -1.99
N ALA A 111 -24.24 20.17 -2.40
CA ALA A 111 -23.67 21.49 -2.10
C ALA A 111 -23.65 21.83 -0.59
N LYS A 112 -24.53 21.24 0.23
CA LYS A 112 -24.47 21.35 1.70
C LYS A 112 -23.35 20.49 2.26
N VAL A 113 -23.23 19.26 1.79
CA VAL A 113 -22.22 18.30 2.26
C VAL A 113 -20.80 18.81 1.98
N GLU A 114 -20.57 19.45 0.82
CA GLU A 114 -19.26 20.01 0.44
C GLU A 114 -18.86 21.30 1.19
N LYS A 115 -19.80 21.99 1.86
CA LYS A 115 -19.54 23.25 2.57
C LYS A 115 -19.18 23.10 4.05
N CYS A 116 -19.13 21.88 4.59
CA CYS A 116 -18.88 21.55 6.01
C CYS A 116 -17.52 20.85 6.26
#